data_AF-A0A925MYE6-F1
#
_entry.id   AF-A0A925MYE6-F1
#
_cell.length_a   1.000
_cell.length_b   1.000
_cell.length_c   1.000
_cell.angle_alpha   90.00
_cell.angle_beta   90.00
_cell.angle_gamma   90.00
#
_symmetry.space_group_name_H-M   'P 1'
#
loop_
_entity.id
_entity.type
_entity.pdbx_description
1 polymer ?
#
loop_
_entity_poly.entity_id
_entity_poly.type
_entity_poly.pdbx_seq_one_letter_code
_entity_poly.pdbx_strand_id
1 'polypeptide(L)'
;PVSAGGDACGIVVCGLDREGMAWVLADHSVSGLRPEGWARRVAAATAEWEASLVVAEKNQGGEMIESVLRGVEASLPVRLVSATRSKAERAIPVALRFETGRARLGGDLAALEEELRGFTHAGYRGAGSPDRADAMVWAMSELIAPHPEPRVRAFPWTKALDVQRLAP
;
A
#
# COMPACT_ATOMS: atom_id res chain seq x y z
N PRO A 1 -3.25 3.55 10.76
CA PRO A 1 -3.34 2.96 12.12
C PRO A 1 -4.28 3.80 12.98
N VAL A 2 -4.98 3.17 13.93
CA VAL A 2 -6.04 3.80 14.73
C VAL A 2 -5.46 4.90 15.61
N SER A 3 -5.86 6.16 15.39
CA SER A 3 -5.63 7.24 16.35
C SER A 3 -6.37 6.90 17.64
N ALA A 4 -5.85 7.33 18.80
CA ALA A 4 -6.38 7.03 20.13
C ALA A 4 -7.86 7.40 20.39
N GLY A 5 -8.57 7.99 19.43
CA GLY A 5 -9.98 8.37 19.48
C GLY A 5 -10.98 7.36 18.88
N GLY A 6 -10.55 6.18 18.43
CA GLY A 6 -11.46 5.20 17.81
C GLY A 6 -11.67 5.41 16.31
N ASP A 7 -10.68 5.98 15.63
CA ASP A 7 -10.69 6.16 14.18
C ASP A 7 -10.67 4.81 13.43
N ALA A 8 -11.16 4.83 12.19
CA ALA A 8 -11.25 3.64 11.34
C ALA A 8 -9.86 3.10 10.99
N CYS A 9 -9.70 1.79 10.95
CA CYS A 9 -8.58 1.14 10.30
C CYS A 9 -8.91 0.92 8.83
N GLY A 10 -8.34 1.77 7.97
CA GLY A 10 -8.42 1.62 6.50
C GLY A 10 -7.84 0.29 6.03
N ILE A 11 -8.64 -0.51 5.33
CA ILE A 11 -8.26 -1.77 4.70
C ILE A 11 -8.94 -1.79 3.34
N VAL A 12 -8.17 -1.53 2.28
CA VAL A 12 -8.69 -1.45 0.90
C VAL A 12 -7.88 -2.38 0.02
N VAL A 13 -8.59 -3.13 -0.82
CA VAL A 13 -7.99 -4.04 -1.81
C VAL A 13 -7.98 -3.34 -3.16
N CYS A 14 -6.79 -3.28 -3.76
CA CYS A 14 -6.60 -2.75 -5.10
C CYS A 14 -5.88 -3.80 -5.98
N GLY A 15 -6.09 -3.74 -7.29
CA GLY A 15 -5.44 -4.61 -8.26
C GLY A 15 -5.09 -3.90 -9.56
N LEU A 16 -4.28 -4.55 -10.39
CA LEU A 16 -4.02 -4.17 -11.77
C LEU A 16 -4.52 -5.28 -12.68
N ASP A 17 -5.21 -4.92 -13.76
CA ASP A 17 -5.53 -5.87 -14.82
C ASP A 17 -4.35 -6.03 -15.80
N ARG A 18 -4.55 -6.88 -16.82
CA ARG A 18 -3.50 -7.23 -17.78
C ARG A 18 -3.15 -6.06 -18.70
N GLU A 19 -4.05 -5.11 -18.82
CA GLU A 19 -3.95 -3.90 -19.63
C GLU A 19 -3.29 -2.74 -18.85
N GLY A 20 -3.00 -2.94 -17.56
CA GLY A 20 -2.36 -1.95 -16.69
C GLY A 20 -3.33 -0.90 -16.16
N MET A 21 -4.63 -1.17 -16.18
CA MET A 21 -5.65 -0.37 -15.52
C MET A 21 -5.73 -0.78 -14.04
N ALA A 22 -5.73 0.21 -13.16
CA ALA A 22 -5.84 0.02 -11.73
C ALA A 22 -7.30 -0.04 -11.27
N TRP A 23 -7.60 -0.92 -10.33
CA TRP A 23 -8.93 -1.12 -9.80
C TRP A 23 -8.92 -1.04 -8.27
N VAL A 24 -9.90 -0.34 -7.71
CA VAL A 24 -10.27 -0.49 -6.30
C VAL A 24 -11.34 -1.58 -6.23
N LEU A 25 -11.02 -2.69 -5.61
CA LEU A 25 -11.82 -3.92 -5.68
C LEU A 25 -12.75 -4.06 -4.48
N ALA A 26 -12.27 -3.73 -3.27
CA ALA A 26 -13.05 -3.86 -2.05
C ALA A 26 -12.60 -2.89 -0.97
N ASP A 27 -13.55 -2.46 -0.16
CA ASP A 27 -13.32 -1.78 1.11
C ASP A 27 -13.71 -2.70 2.27
N HIS A 28 -12.71 -3.05 3.07
CA HIS A 28 -12.82 -3.93 4.23
C HIS A 28 -12.49 -3.20 5.53
N SER A 29 -12.50 -1.87 5.51
CA SER A 29 -12.08 -1.05 6.64
C SER A 29 -13.06 -1.18 7.80
N VAL A 30 -12.49 -1.20 9.01
CA VAL A 30 -13.19 -1.51 10.26
C VAL A 30 -12.97 -0.39 11.27
N SER A 31 -13.94 -0.14 12.15
CA SER A 31 -13.82 0.88 13.20
C SER A 31 -13.95 0.26 14.58
N GLY A 32 -13.28 0.84 15.58
CA GLY A 32 -13.41 0.44 16.98
C GLY A 32 -12.85 -0.95 17.33
N LEU A 33 -12.11 -1.60 16.42
CA LEU A 33 -11.47 -2.88 16.69
C LEU A 33 -10.10 -2.72 17.36
N ARG A 34 -9.77 -3.70 18.21
CA ARG A 34 -8.42 -3.89 18.76
C ARG A 34 -7.42 -4.30 17.67
N PRO A 35 -6.10 -4.17 17.90
CA PRO A 35 -5.04 -4.62 16.99
C PRO A 35 -5.29 -5.96 16.28
N GLU A 36 -5.60 -6.99 17.06
CA GLU A 36 -5.79 -8.34 16.55
C GLU A 36 -7.06 -8.46 15.67
N GLY A 37 -8.06 -7.60 15.92
CA GLY A 37 -9.32 -7.60 15.18
C GLY A 37 -9.16 -7.11 13.74
N TRP A 38 -8.49 -5.97 13.55
CA TRP A 38 -8.21 -5.51 12.19
C TRP A 38 -7.16 -6.38 11.50
N ALA A 39 -6.20 -6.97 12.23
CA ALA A 39 -5.22 -7.86 11.63
C ALA A 39 -5.84 -9.15 11.08
N ARG A 40 -6.82 -9.73 11.78
CA ARG A 40 -7.63 -10.83 11.23
C ARG A 40 -8.43 -10.41 10.00
N ARG A 41 -8.92 -9.16 9.96
CA ARG A 41 -9.62 -8.65 8.77
C ARG A 41 -8.68 -8.52 7.57
N VAL A 42 -7.45 -8.06 7.79
CA VAL A 42 -6.40 -8.03 6.75
C VAL A 42 -6.11 -9.46 6.27
N ALA A 43 -5.87 -10.41 7.16
CA ALA A 43 -5.59 -11.79 6.78
C ALA A 43 -6.73 -12.43 5.97
N ALA A 44 -7.98 -12.22 6.40
CA ALA A 44 -9.16 -12.69 5.67
C ALA A 44 -9.24 -12.05 4.27
N ALA A 45 -9.03 -10.74 4.16
CA ALA A 45 -9.01 -10.04 2.87
C ALA A 45 -7.89 -10.55 1.95
N THR A 46 -6.69 -10.78 2.49
CA THR A 46 -5.56 -11.33 1.74
C THR A 46 -5.88 -12.72 1.18
N ALA A 47 -6.53 -13.59 1.98
CA ALA A 47 -6.94 -14.90 1.52
C ALA A 47 -8.09 -14.85 0.49
N GLU A 48 -9.10 -14.01 0.72
CA GLU A 48 -10.26 -13.83 -0.15
C GLU A 48 -9.87 -13.33 -1.55
N TRP A 49 -8.91 -12.41 -1.61
CA TRP A 49 -8.48 -11.74 -2.84
C TRP A 49 -7.14 -12.26 -3.39
N GLU A 50 -6.57 -13.29 -2.77
CA GLU A 50 -5.25 -13.83 -3.11
C GLU A 50 -4.17 -12.73 -3.22
N ALA A 51 -4.21 -11.76 -2.29
CA ALA A 51 -3.42 -10.55 -2.40
C ALA A 51 -1.91 -10.85 -2.28
N SER A 52 -1.14 -10.44 -3.30
CA SER A 52 0.31 -10.67 -3.36
C SER A 52 1.14 -9.83 -2.38
N LEU A 53 0.55 -8.77 -1.82
CA LEU A 53 1.24 -7.81 -0.95
C LEU A 53 0.25 -7.11 -0.02
N VAL A 54 0.62 -6.97 1.25
CA VAL A 54 -0.04 -6.12 2.25
C VAL A 54 0.87 -4.93 2.52
N VAL A 55 0.39 -3.72 2.22
CA VAL A 55 1.13 -2.47 2.44
C VAL A 55 0.63 -1.84 3.73
N ALA A 56 1.52 -1.62 4.70
CA ALA A 56 1.14 -1.07 6.00
C ALA A 56 2.01 0.14 6.38
N GLU A 57 1.37 1.27 6.70
CA GLU A 57 2.09 2.46 7.14
C GLU A 57 2.58 2.33 8.59
N LYS A 58 3.90 2.47 8.80
CA LYS A 58 4.57 2.27 10.10
C LYS A 58 4.54 3.48 11.04
N ASN A 59 4.20 4.67 10.56
CA ASN A 59 4.38 5.91 11.30
C ASN A 59 3.51 6.04 12.57
N GLN A 60 2.53 5.15 12.74
CA GLN A 60 1.57 5.17 13.85
C GLN A 60 1.55 3.81 14.60
N GLY A 61 2.72 3.18 14.81
CA GLY A 61 2.83 1.91 15.55
C GLY A 61 3.75 0.85 14.93
N GLY A 62 4.72 1.24 14.09
CA GLY A 62 5.54 0.38 13.21
C GLY A 62 5.78 -1.07 13.63
N GLU A 63 6.67 -1.31 14.61
CA GLU A 63 7.02 -2.68 15.03
C GLU A 63 5.81 -3.47 15.56
N MET A 64 4.86 -2.78 16.19
CA MET A 64 3.61 -3.40 16.65
C MET A 64 2.76 -3.87 15.46
N ILE A 65 2.66 -3.11 14.37
CA ILE A 65 1.80 -3.46 13.23
C ILE A 65 2.27 -4.74 12.56
N GLU A 66 3.58 -4.84 12.26
CA GLU A 66 4.13 -6.06 11.65
C GLU A 66 4.02 -7.26 12.61
N SER A 67 4.34 -7.08 13.89
CA SER A 67 4.22 -8.12 14.90
C SER A 67 2.78 -8.65 15.02
N VAL A 68 1.78 -7.77 15.05
CA VAL A 68 0.37 -8.15 15.15
C VAL A 68 -0.10 -8.86 13.88
N LEU A 69 0.26 -8.36 12.69
CA LEU A 69 -0.09 -9.02 11.42
C LEU A 69 0.52 -10.41 11.33
N ARG A 70 1.83 -10.55 11.58
CA ARG A 70 2.52 -11.85 11.56
C ARG A 70 2.11 -12.77 12.71
N GLY A 71 1.65 -12.21 13.83
CA GLY A 71 1.11 -12.96 14.96
C GLY A 71 -0.25 -13.59 14.65
N VAL A 72 -1.05 -12.95 13.78
CA VAL A 72 -2.31 -13.53 13.28
C VAL A 72 -2.06 -14.54 12.16
N GLU A 73 -1.22 -14.18 11.19
CA GLU A 73 -0.86 -15.06 10.06
C GLU A 73 0.59 -14.79 9.63
N ALA A 74 1.48 -15.73 9.92
CA ALA A 74 2.91 -15.57 9.73
C ALA A 74 3.32 -15.45 8.26
N SER A 75 2.52 -16.03 7.36
CA SER A 75 2.78 -16.05 5.92
C SER A 75 2.36 -14.77 5.19
N LEU A 76 1.76 -13.79 5.87
CA LEU A 76 1.32 -12.56 5.21
C LEU A 76 2.49 -11.83 4.53
N PRO A 77 2.36 -11.47 3.24
CA PRO A 77 3.38 -10.74 2.50
C PRO A 77 3.34 -9.25 2.89
N VAL A 78 3.80 -8.91 4.09
CA VAL A 78 3.74 -7.54 4.61
C VAL A 78 4.94 -6.71 4.15
N ARG A 79 4.68 -5.50 3.64
CA ARG A 79 5.66 -4.44 3.41
C ARG A 79 5.30 -3.21 4.24
N LEU A 80 6.22 -2.83 5.12
CA LEU A 80 6.09 -1.60 5.89
C LEU A 80 6.56 -0.39 5.09
N VAL A 81 5.75 0.66 5.07
CA VAL A 81 6.05 1.93 4.41
C VAL A 81 5.99 3.09 5.40
N SER A 82 6.73 4.16 5.13
CA SER A 82 6.60 5.42 5.88
C SER A 82 6.25 6.55 4.94
N ALA A 83 5.28 7.36 5.34
CA ALA A 83 5.01 8.63 4.69
C ALA A 83 6.15 9.63 4.92
N THR A 84 6.59 10.27 3.85
CA THR A 84 7.44 11.48 3.87
C THR A 84 6.73 12.72 3.32
N ARG A 85 5.52 12.53 2.78
CA ARG A 85 4.65 13.55 2.18
C ARG A 85 3.29 13.53 2.84
N SER A 86 2.56 14.64 2.78
CA SER A 86 1.18 14.70 3.29
C SER A 86 0.24 13.73 2.56
N LYS A 87 -0.89 13.36 3.18
CA LYS A 87 -1.90 12.48 2.55
C LYS A 87 -2.36 13.00 1.19
N ALA A 88 -2.61 14.32 1.10
CA ALA A 88 -3.02 14.95 -0.16
C ALA A 88 -1.93 14.88 -1.23
N GLU A 89 -0.67 15.17 -0.90
CA GLU A 89 0.44 15.06 -1.86
C GLU A 89 0.66 13.62 -2.34
N ARG A 90 0.50 12.63 -1.46
CA ARG A 90 0.58 11.21 -1.83
C ARG A 90 -0.55 10.79 -2.77
N ALA A 91 -1.73 11.39 -2.65
CA ALA A 91 -2.87 11.08 -3.49
C ALA A 91 -2.75 11.63 -4.93
N ILE A 92 -1.90 12.64 -5.18
CA ILE A 92 -1.78 13.30 -6.50
C ILE A 92 -1.52 12.30 -7.65
N PRO A 93 -0.53 11.38 -7.58
CA PRO A 93 -0.28 10.44 -8.67
C PRO A 93 -1.43 9.46 -8.90
N VAL A 94 -2.18 9.14 -7.84
CA VAL A 94 -3.35 8.26 -7.89
C VAL A 94 -4.53 8.98 -8.55
N ALA A 95 -4.79 10.23 -8.16
CA ALA A 95 -5.81 11.08 -8.77
C ALA A 95 -5.58 11.23 -10.29
N LEU A 96 -4.33 11.42 -10.72
CA LEU A 96 -3.99 11.49 -12.15
C LEU A 96 -4.35 10.20 -12.90
N ARG A 97 -4.26 9.02 -12.27
CA ARG A 97 -4.70 7.77 -12.91
C ARG A 97 -6.22 7.74 -13.09
N PHE A 98 -6.99 8.23 -12.13
CA PHE A 98 -8.44 8.36 -12.28
C PHE A 98 -8.79 9.38 -13.38
N GLU A 99 -8.16 10.57 -13.39
CA GLU A 99 -8.39 11.62 -14.39
C GLU A 99 -8.08 11.15 -15.82
N THR A 100 -7.03 10.35 -15.99
CA THR A 100 -6.64 9.78 -17.29
C THR A 100 -7.40 8.51 -17.67
N GLY A 101 -8.39 8.10 -16.86
CA GLY A 101 -9.17 6.88 -17.10
C GLY A 101 -8.37 5.58 -16.97
N ARG A 102 -7.26 5.60 -16.23
CA ARG A 102 -6.36 4.47 -15.93
C ARG A 102 -6.52 3.91 -14.51
N ALA A 103 -7.50 4.40 -13.76
CA ALA A 103 -7.95 3.81 -12.51
C ALA A 103 -9.48 3.84 -12.43
N ARG A 104 -10.10 2.83 -11.81
CA ARG A 104 -11.55 2.71 -11.63
C ARG A 104 -11.94 2.14 -10.26
N LEU A 105 -13.13 2.51 -9.81
CA LEU A 105 -13.81 1.89 -8.68
C LEU A 105 -14.61 0.69 -9.19
N GLY A 106 -14.36 -0.51 -8.66
CA GLY A 106 -14.87 -1.78 -9.17
C GLY A 106 -16.07 -2.36 -8.41
N GLY A 107 -16.55 -1.71 -7.35
CA GLY A 107 -17.62 -2.24 -6.50
C GLY A 107 -18.37 -1.15 -5.73
N ASP A 108 -19.25 -1.57 -4.82
CA ASP A 108 -19.91 -0.66 -3.87
C ASP A 108 -18.88 -0.19 -2.83
N LEU A 109 -18.47 1.06 -2.97
CA LEU A 109 -17.41 1.69 -2.20
C LEU A 109 -17.90 3.01 -1.60
N ALA A 110 -19.20 3.13 -1.29
CA ALA A 110 -19.82 4.40 -0.89
C ALA A 110 -19.10 5.12 0.27
N ALA A 111 -18.65 4.39 1.29
CA ALA A 111 -17.92 4.97 2.43
C ALA A 111 -16.52 5.48 2.02
N LEU A 112 -15.84 4.76 1.15
CA LEU A 112 -14.57 5.21 0.57
C LEU A 112 -14.80 6.43 -0.33
N GLU A 113 -15.82 6.43 -1.18
CA GLU A 113 -16.16 7.56 -2.05
C GLU A 113 -16.47 8.83 -1.25
N GLU A 114 -17.13 8.70 -0.10
CA GLU A 114 -17.36 9.82 0.82
C GLU A 114 -16.04 10.43 1.30
N GLU A 115 -15.09 9.60 1.72
CA GLU A 115 -13.75 10.09 2.10
C GLU A 115 -13.02 10.69 0.89
N LEU A 116 -13.13 10.11 -0.30
CA LEU A 116 -12.50 10.66 -1.51
C LEU A 116 -13.06 12.04 -1.86
N ARG A 117 -14.36 12.28 -1.69
CA ARG A 117 -14.98 13.59 -1.89
C ARG A 117 -14.45 14.67 -0.95
N GLY A 118 -13.89 14.29 0.19
CA GLY A 118 -13.27 15.20 1.14
C GLY A 118 -11.83 15.62 0.79
N PHE A 119 -11.20 15.01 -0.22
CA PHE A 119 -9.83 15.37 -0.63
C PHE A 119 -9.79 16.67 -1.45
N THR A 120 -8.84 17.53 -1.10
CA THR A 120 -8.50 18.72 -1.87
C THR A 120 -6.99 18.83 -2.02
N HIS A 121 -6.51 19.66 -2.96
CA HIS A 121 -5.08 19.96 -3.07
C HIS A 121 -4.48 20.56 -1.79
N ALA A 122 -5.29 21.21 -0.96
CA ALA A 122 -4.86 21.82 0.30
C ALA A 122 -4.92 20.86 1.51
N GLY A 123 -5.32 19.60 1.30
CA GLY A 123 -5.53 18.64 2.38
C GLY A 123 -6.92 18.02 2.39
N TYR A 124 -7.22 17.26 3.43
CA TYR A 124 -8.53 16.64 3.66
C TYR A 124 -9.46 17.59 4.42
N ARG A 125 -10.71 17.73 3.96
CA ARG A 125 -11.74 18.61 4.54
C ARG A 125 -12.97 17.86 5.08
N GLY A 126 -12.95 16.53 5.06
CA GLY A 126 -14.02 15.73 5.66
C GLY A 126 -13.88 15.62 7.18
N ALA A 127 -14.83 14.94 7.80
CA ALA A 127 -14.79 14.67 9.23
C ALA A 127 -13.75 13.57 9.54
N GLY A 128 -12.96 13.78 10.60
CA GLY A 128 -11.97 12.79 11.05
C GLY A 128 -10.77 12.64 10.11
N SER A 129 -10.15 11.46 10.17
CA SER A 129 -9.03 11.07 9.30
C SER A 129 -9.54 10.28 8.09
N PRO A 130 -9.04 10.52 6.86
CA PRO A 130 -9.46 9.78 5.68
C PRO A 130 -8.74 8.44 5.59
N ASP A 131 -9.01 7.53 6.53
CA ASP A 131 -8.22 6.31 6.69
C ASP A 131 -8.46 5.29 5.56
N ARG A 132 -9.68 5.21 5.00
CA ARG A 132 -9.99 4.34 3.85
C ARG A 132 -9.30 4.86 2.60
N ALA A 133 -9.44 6.15 2.34
CA ALA A 133 -8.83 6.77 1.17
C ALA A 133 -7.29 6.78 1.24
N ASP A 134 -6.70 6.94 2.43
CA ASP A 134 -5.26 6.82 2.60
C ASP A 134 -4.76 5.38 2.38
N ALA A 135 -5.50 4.38 2.86
CA ALA A 135 -5.20 2.97 2.58
C ALA A 135 -5.29 2.65 1.08
N MET A 136 -6.31 3.16 0.38
CA MET A 136 -6.44 3.05 -1.07
C MET A 136 -5.24 3.69 -1.79
N VAL A 137 -4.83 4.89 -1.38
CA VAL A 137 -3.69 5.60 -1.97
C VAL A 137 -2.39 4.81 -1.81
N TRP A 138 -2.14 4.20 -0.65
CA TRP A 138 -0.99 3.34 -0.45
C TRP A 138 -1.01 2.11 -1.37
N ALA A 139 -2.13 1.40 -1.43
CA ALA A 139 -2.28 0.22 -2.29
C ALA A 139 -2.08 0.58 -3.77
N MET A 140 -2.72 1.65 -4.25
CA MET A 140 -2.57 2.11 -5.63
C MET A 140 -1.15 2.60 -5.93
N SER A 141 -0.49 3.25 -4.97
CA SER A 141 0.88 3.73 -5.16
C SER A 141 1.86 2.57 -5.40
N GLU A 142 1.73 1.46 -4.69
CA GLU A 142 2.56 0.27 -4.95
C GLU A 142 2.30 -0.35 -6.33
N LEU A 143 1.05 -0.32 -6.80
CA LEU A 143 0.68 -0.82 -8.14
C LEU A 143 1.21 0.10 -9.25
N ILE A 144 1.13 1.42 -9.07
CA ILE A 144 1.50 2.40 -10.09
C ILE A 144 3.02 2.63 -10.13
N ALA A 145 3.73 2.35 -9.04
CA ALA A 145 5.16 2.53 -8.95
C ALA A 145 5.87 1.70 -10.04
N PRO A 146 6.86 2.27 -10.75
CA PRO A 146 7.67 1.51 -11.68
C PRO A 146 8.40 0.41 -10.91
N HIS A 147 8.08 -0.85 -11.19
CA HIS A 147 8.88 -1.95 -10.69
C HIS A 147 10.24 -1.89 -11.39
N PRO A 148 11.36 -1.81 -10.65
CA PRO A 148 12.66 -1.91 -11.29
C PRO A 148 12.76 -3.29 -11.92
N GLU A 149 12.87 -3.36 -13.25
CA GLU A 149 13.22 -4.61 -13.89
C GLU A 149 14.55 -5.12 -13.30
N PRO A 150 14.68 -6.42 -13.01
CA PRO A 150 15.92 -6.99 -12.50
C PRO A 150 17.03 -6.74 -13.53
N ARG A 151 17.85 -5.72 -13.28
CA ARG A 151 19.04 -5.45 -14.08
C ARG A 151 20.09 -6.49 -13.73
N VAL A 152 20.22 -7.53 -14.56
CA VAL A 152 21.39 -8.40 -14.52
C VAL A 152 22.59 -7.56 -14.92
N ARG A 153 23.42 -7.16 -13.94
CA ARG A 153 24.76 -6.67 -14.24
C ARG A 153 25.57 -7.85 -14.76
N ALA A 154 25.71 -7.95 -16.08
CA ALA A 154 26.72 -8.84 -16.65
C ALA A 154 28.08 -8.36 -16.12
N PHE A 155 28.70 -9.14 -15.24
CA PHE A 155 30.06 -8.89 -14.79
C PHE A 155 30.98 -9.27 -15.97
N PRO A 156 31.72 -8.33 -16.56
CA PRO A 156 32.70 -8.70 -17.58
C PRO A 156 33.85 -9.44 -16.87
N TRP A 157 33.96 -10.74 -17.12
CA TRP A 157 35.01 -11.62 -16.60
C TRP A 157 36.44 -11.21 -17.02
N THR A 158 36.59 -10.19 -17.88
CA THR A 158 37.87 -9.72 -18.41
C THR A 158 38.77 -8.98 -17.41
N LYS A 159 38.30 -8.69 -16.18
CA LYS A 159 39.14 -8.08 -15.12
C LYS A 159 39.80 -9.08 -14.17
N ALA A 160 39.65 -10.39 -14.36
CA ALA A 160 40.17 -11.41 -13.44
C ALA A 160 41.50 -12.07 -13.85
N LEU A 161 42.16 -11.65 -14.94
CA LEU A 161 43.39 -12.30 -15.42
C LEU A 161 44.69 -11.51 -15.21
N ASP A 162 44.68 -10.36 -14.53
CA ASP A 162 45.90 -9.58 -14.25
C ASP A 162 46.57 -9.89 -12.88
N VAL A 163 46.33 -11.08 -12.32
CA VAL A 163 46.95 -11.51 -11.04
C VAL A 163 48.09 -12.53 -11.25
N GLN A 164 48.76 -12.53 -12.40
CA GLN A 164 49.95 -13.36 -12.65
C GLN A 164 51.25 -12.57 -12.93
N ARG A 165 51.36 -11.31 -12.50
CA ARG A 165 52.61 -10.53 -12.62
C ARG A 165 53.13 -9.93 -11.31
N LEU A 166 53.20 -10.74 -10.25
CA LEU A 166 54.07 -10.46 -9.10
C LEU A 166 54.76 -11.76 -8.63
N ALA A 167 55.84 -12.10 -9.34
CA ALA A 167 57.00 -12.87 -8.89
C ALA A 167 58.12 -12.55 -9.91
N PRO A 168 59.41 -12.45 -9.53
CA PRO A 168 60.06 -12.99 -8.33
C PRO A 168 60.29 -11.99 -7.19
#